data_AF-A0A9E2ANK7-F1
#
_entry.id   AF-A0A9E2ANK7-F1
#
_cell.length_a   1.000
_cell.length_b   1.000
_cell.length_c   1.000
_cell.angle_alpha   90.00
_cell.angle_beta   90.00
_cell.angle_gamma   90.00
#
_symmetry.space_group_name_H-M   'P 1'
#
loop_
_entity.id
_entity.type
_entity.pdbx_description
1 polymer ?
#
loop_
_entity_poly.entity_id
_entity_poly.type
_entity_poly.pdbx_seq_one_letter_code
_entity_poly.pdbx_strand_id
1 'polypeptide(L)'
;DGVDNNCDGNIDEGVLNTYYADADSDSFGDPGSTTQACSAPAGYVSDNTDCNDADAAINPNTVWYLDSDSDSYAVSTVTQCANPGVGYTLTVLPLTDCDDSNAAINPGATEVCDGVDNNCDGKIDEGFDLDGDGFTTCAGDCDDTNAAINPGATEVCDGIDNNCDGLVDDDDPGITGQSTWYADSDGDGYGDFNASLLSCAQPAGYVANNTDCDDTPGSGASIHPGATEIVDNGIDEDCDGEDQTTLNTDNFDLSGLFITPNPFQEMITIYLPLQFNSSNFEIKIFDLNGRLVIDEIHKSRNGKIDMTGLDKLEAAPYFIRITHKDSKATIQKKLVKY
;
A
#
# COMPACT_ATOMS: atom_id res chain seq x y z
N ASP A 1 59.71 55.11 50.11
CA ASP A 1 58.69 55.58 51.09
C ASP A 1 58.70 57.10 51.21
N GLY A 2 59.27 57.80 50.22
CA GLY A 2 59.44 59.25 50.22
C GLY A 2 60.53 59.73 51.18
N VAL A 3 61.33 58.84 51.76
CA VAL A 3 62.39 59.16 52.72
C VAL A 3 63.76 58.72 52.18
N ASP A 4 64.75 59.60 52.30
CA ASP A 4 66.15 59.25 52.09
C ASP A 4 66.63 58.34 53.25
N ASN A 5 66.52 57.02 53.03
CA ASN A 5 66.80 56.00 54.02
C ASN A 5 68.30 55.67 54.17
N ASN A 6 69.17 56.20 53.29
CA ASN A 6 70.61 55.96 53.33
C ASN A 6 71.44 57.26 53.50
N CYS A 7 70.77 58.41 53.60
CA CYS A 7 71.32 59.75 53.82
C CYS A 7 72.33 60.19 52.75
N ASP A 8 72.20 59.72 51.51
CA ASP A 8 73.10 60.09 50.42
C ASP A 8 72.65 61.36 49.67
N GLY A 9 71.51 61.94 50.05
CA GLY A 9 70.92 63.13 49.45
C GLY A 9 69.89 62.83 48.37
N ASN A 10 69.66 61.56 48.02
CA ASN A 10 68.63 61.13 47.09
C ASN A 10 67.50 60.38 47.84
N ILE A 11 66.25 60.63 47.45
CA ILE A 11 65.08 60.00 48.07
C ILE A 11 64.72 58.76 47.24
N ASP A 12 64.54 57.61 47.90
CA ASP A 12 64.14 56.34 47.28
C ASP A 12 65.08 55.85 46.15
N GLU A 13 66.38 56.18 46.23
CA GLU A 13 67.39 55.76 45.27
C GLU A 13 67.48 54.23 45.21
N GLY A 14 67.24 53.66 44.01
CA GLY A 14 67.25 52.20 43.79
C GLY A 14 65.93 51.47 44.12
N VAL A 15 64.82 52.18 44.36
CA VAL A 15 63.50 51.57 44.70
C VAL A 15 62.38 52.00 43.74
N LEU A 16 62.71 52.59 42.59
CA LEU A 16 61.71 52.98 41.58
C LEU A 16 61.25 51.76 40.77
N ASN A 17 59.94 51.65 40.54
CA ASN A 17 59.38 50.68 39.60
C ASN A 17 59.46 51.25 38.18
N THR A 18 59.67 50.37 37.20
CA THR A 18 59.57 50.74 35.78
C THR A 18 58.10 50.64 35.35
N TYR A 19 57.60 51.70 34.73
CA TYR A 19 56.29 51.75 34.10
C TYR A 19 56.44 52.03 32.60
N TYR A 20 55.47 51.58 31.82
CA TYR A 20 55.46 51.56 30.36
C TYR A 20 54.33 52.45 29.87
N ALA A 21 54.60 53.31 28.87
CA ALA A 21 53.59 54.21 28.34
C ALA A 21 52.41 53.38 27.78
N ASP A 22 51.19 53.83 28.06
CA ASP A 22 49.93 53.24 27.58
C ASP A 22 49.17 54.37 26.87
N ALA A 23 49.46 54.53 25.58
CA ALA A 23 49.01 55.67 24.80
C ALA A 23 47.61 55.47 24.18
N ASP A 24 47.17 54.23 23.98
CA ASP A 24 45.83 53.88 23.50
C ASP A 24 44.84 53.47 24.61
N SER A 25 45.32 53.40 25.86
CA SER A 25 44.54 53.17 27.08
C SER A 25 43.94 51.77 27.19
N ASP A 26 44.63 50.74 26.69
CA ASP A 26 44.19 49.35 26.72
C ASP A 26 44.73 48.53 27.91
N SER A 27 45.51 49.18 28.79
CA SER A 27 46.18 48.63 29.97
C SER A 27 47.44 47.80 29.72
N PHE A 28 47.90 47.69 28.48
CA PHE A 28 49.22 47.19 28.11
C PHE A 28 50.10 48.41 27.77
N GLY A 29 51.40 48.31 28.04
CA GLY A 29 52.31 49.42 27.77
C GLY A 29 53.48 49.06 26.88
N ASP A 30 54.00 50.06 26.16
CA ASP A 30 55.14 49.93 25.24
C ASP A 30 56.45 49.62 25.99
N PRO A 31 57.09 48.44 25.78
CA PRO A 31 58.38 48.10 26.37
C PRO A 31 59.52 49.06 25.97
N GLY A 32 59.37 49.79 24.85
CA GLY A 32 60.31 50.80 24.36
C GLY A 32 60.16 52.18 24.99
N SER A 33 59.03 52.47 25.65
CA SER A 33 58.71 53.77 26.22
C SER A 33 58.50 53.66 27.73
N THR A 34 59.57 53.88 28.50
CA THR A 34 59.56 53.64 29.96
C THR A 34 59.78 54.90 30.78
N THR A 35 59.24 54.88 32.01
CA THR A 35 59.53 55.87 33.06
C THR A 35 59.70 55.16 34.40
N GLN A 36 60.44 55.79 35.32
CA GLN A 36 60.65 55.26 36.67
C GLN A 36 59.91 56.12 37.70
N ALA A 37 59.08 55.49 38.54
CA ALA A 37 58.30 56.17 39.58
C ALA A 37 57.98 55.23 40.76
N CYS A 38 57.50 55.79 41.86
CA CYS A 38 57.02 54.99 43.02
C CYS A 38 55.62 54.39 42.79
N SER A 39 54.82 55.02 41.94
CA SER A 39 53.47 54.61 41.54
C SER A 39 53.26 54.93 40.06
N ALA A 40 52.39 54.18 39.37
CA ALA A 40 52.11 54.36 37.95
C ALA A 40 51.72 55.83 37.64
N PRO A 41 52.52 56.55 36.83
CA PRO A 41 52.16 57.88 36.36
C PRO A 41 50.92 57.83 35.44
N ALA A 42 50.25 58.97 35.24
CA ALA A 42 49.13 59.03 34.30
C ALA A 42 49.60 58.69 32.88
N GLY A 43 48.89 57.79 32.19
CA GLY A 43 49.26 57.28 30.86
C GLY A 43 50.38 56.24 30.86
N TYR A 44 50.64 55.59 32.01
CA TYR A 44 51.62 54.52 32.14
C TYR A 44 51.06 53.35 32.95
N VAL A 45 51.44 52.13 32.58
CA VAL A 45 51.05 50.87 33.24
C VAL A 45 52.27 50.03 33.61
N SER A 46 52.08 49.03 34.48
CA SER A 46 53.16 48.12 34.89
C SER A 46 53.38 46.96 33.92
N ASP A 47 52.40 46.68 33.07
CA ASP A 47 52.49 45.66 32.04
C ASP A 47 53.25 46.20 30.82
N ASN A 48 54.13 45.41 30.24
CA ASN A 48 55.00 45.81 29.12
C ASN A 48 54.81 44.96 27.88
N THR A 49 53.70 44.24 27.82
CA THR A 49 53.47 43.22 26.81
C THR A 49 52.77 43.78 25.58
N ASP A 50 52.51 45.09 25.52
CA ASP A 50 51.86 45.70 24.38
C ASP A 50 52.66 45.52 23.09
N CYS A 51 51.97 45.10 22.04
CA CYS A 51 52.53 44.96 20.72
C CYS A 51 52.26 46.17 19.81
N ASN A 52 51.30 47.04 20.13
CA ASN A 52 51.05 48.27 19.39
C ASN A 52 50.33 49.33 20.24
N ASP A 53 51.12 50.15 20.94
CA ASP A 53 50.72 51.26 21.83
C ASP A 53 49.98 52.44 21.15
N ALA A 54 49.56 52.25 19.90
CA ALA A 54 48.73 53.21 19.16
C ALA A 54 47.38 52.61 18.74
N ASP A 55 47.10 51.34 19.04
CA ASP A 55 45.90 50.62 18.67
C ASP A 55 45.48 49.62 19.75
N ALA A 56 44.52 50.03 20.58
CA ALA A 56 43.98 49.26 21.70
C ALA A 56 43.38 47.89 21.29
N ALA A 57 43.18 47.63 20.00
CA ALA A 57 42.74 46.33 19.50
C ALA A 57 43.89 45.31 19.34
N ILE A 58 45.15 45.76 19.40
CA ILE A 58 46.35 44.97 19.10
C ILE A 58 47.27 44.90 20.33
N ASN A 59 47.01 43.91 21.19
CA ASN A 59 47.74 43.60 22.40
C ASN A 59 47.86 42.07 22.59
N PRO A 60 48.48 41.54 23.66
CA PRO A 60 48.61 40.10 23.88
C PRO A 60 47.30 39.32 23.96
N ASN A 61 46.20 40.00 24.27
CA ASN A 61 44.87 39.41 24.36
C ASN A 61 44.06 39.57 23.07
N THR A 62 44.64 40.10 21.98
CA THR A 62 43.98 40.21 20.68
C THR A 62 43.54 38.83 20.18
N VAL A 63 42.25 38.71 19.89
CA VAL A 63 41.63 37.50 19.34
C VAL A 63 41.43 37.71 17.84
N TRP A 64 42.01 36.81 17.05
CA TRP A 64 41.82 36.74 15.61
C TRP A 64 40.82 35.64 15.28
N TYR A 65 39.83 35.97 14.45
CA TYR A 65 38.80 35.05 13.98
C TYR A 65 39.20 34.55 12.59
N LEU A 66 39.25 33.23 12.39
CA LEU A 66 39.50 32.63 11.08
C LEU A 66 38.18 32.58 10.29
N ASP A 67 38.13 33.32 9.19
CA ASP A 67 37.02 33.46 8.24
C ASP A 67 37.65 33.51 6.83
N SER A 68 38.00 32.34 6.29
CA SER A 68 38.80 32.26 5.06
C SER A 68 37.99 32.48 3.79
N ASP A 69 36.70 32.18 3.81
CA ASP A 69 35.79 32.30 2.67
C ASP A 69 34.92 33.58 2.69
N SER A 70 35.02 34.37 3.77
CA SER A 70 34.42 35.70 3.94
C SER A 70 32.90 35.70 4.01
N ASP A 71 32.31 34.70 4.68
CA ASP A 71 30.85 34.58 4.86
C ASP A 71 30.32 35.18 6.18
N SER A 72 31.22 35.74 7.00
CA SER A 72 30.94 36.33 8.31
C SER A 72 30.62 35.34 9.43
N TYR A 73 30.97 34.08 9.25
CA TYR A 73 31.09 33.10 10.31
C TYR A 73 32.56 32.67 10.41
N ALA A 74 32.98 32.24 11.60
CA ALA A 74 34.35 31.82 11.82
C ALA A 74 34.38 30.39 12.34
N VAL A 75 35.34 29.59 11.89
CA VAL A 75 35.50 28.21 12.37
C VAL A 75 36.30 28.13 13.67
N SER A 76 37.21 29.08 13.90
CA SER A 76 38.10 29.06 15.05
C SER A 76 38.71 30.43 15.37
N THR A 77 39.35 30.52 16.54
CA THR A 77 40.07 31.74 16.95
C THR A 77 41.48 31.44 17.40
N VAL A 78 42.38 32.41 17.21
CA VAL A 78 43.73 32.40 17.79
C VAL A 78 43.97 33.71 18.54
N THR A 79 44.46 33.62 19.78
CA THR A 79 44.83 34.78 20.59
C THR A 79 46.33 35.04 20.49
N GLN A 80 46.73 36.16 19.89
CA GLN A 80 48.12 36.59 19.78
C GLN A 80 48.23 38.03 19.24
N CYS A 81 49.38 38.65 19.48
CA CYS A 81 49.72 39.99 19.01
C CYS A 81 49.69 40.16 17.48
N ALA A 82 50.39 39.26 16.76
CA ALA A 82 50.55 39.38 15.32
C ALA A 82 49.40 38.70 14.57
N ASN A 83 49.01 39.22 13.41
CA ASN A 83 48.06 38.54 12.54
C ASN A 83 48.56 37.11 12.20
N PRO A 84 47.80 36.03 12.51
CA PRO A 84 48.21 34.66 12.27
C PRO A 84 48.39 34.30 10.80
N GLY A 85 47.73 34.99 9.86
CA GLY A 85 47.84 34.73 8.43
C GLY A 85 46.63 35.20 7.62
N VAL A 86 46.63 34.83 6.33
CA VAL A 86 45.49 35.08 5.42
C VAL A 86 44.24 34.38 5.97
N GLY A 87 43.08 35.03 5.85
CA GLY A 87 41.79 34.52 6.36
C GLY A 87 41.47 34.95 7.79
N TYR A 88 42.41 35.55 8.53
CA TYR A 88 42.13 36.05 9.87
C TYR A 88 41.64 37.51 9.87
N THR A 89 40.58 37.77 10.63
CA THR A 89 39.97 39.09 10.84
C THR A 89 39.91 39.46 12.32
N LEU A 90 39.89 40.76 12.61
CA LEU A 90 39.62 41.31 13.96
C LEU A 90 38.12 41.53 14.21
N THR A 91 37.29 41.32 13.18
CA THR A 91 35.84 41.39 13.34
C THR A 91 35.40 40.23 14.22
N VAL A 92 34.63 40.52 15.26
CA VAL A 92 34.07 39.48 16.12
C VAL A 92 32.99 38.73 15.35
N LEU A 93 33.22 37.45 15.08
CA LEU A 93 32.31 36.58 14.33
C LEU A 93 31.82 35.41 15.19
N PRO A 94 30.62 34.86 14.90
CA PRO A 94 30.16 33.62 15.54
C PRO A 94 31.07 32.44 15.21
N LEU A 95 31.39 31.61 16.22
CA LEU A 95 32.25 30.43 16.07
C LEU A 95 31.46 29.17 15.67
N THR A 96 30.61 29.33 14.67
CA THR A 96 29.58 28.34 14.32
C THR A 96 29.69 27.88 12.87
N ASP A 97 30.70 28.35 12.14
CA ASP A 97 31.00 27.86 10.81
C ASP A 97 31.52 26.41 10.85
N CYS A 98 30.99 25.57 9.96
CA CYS A 98 31.39 24.18 9.81
C CYS A 98 32.30 23.92 8.58
N ASP A 99 32.41 24.86 7.63
CA ASP A 99 33.34 24.77 6.49
C ASP A 99 33.84 26.15 6.04
N ASP A 100 34.90 26.62 6.71
CA ASP A 100 35.63 27.88 6.45
C ASP A 100 36.25 28.00 5.04
N SER A 101 36.12 26.97 4.20
CA SER A 101 36.57 27.00 2.82
C SER A 101 35.45 27.26 1.81
N ASN A 102 34.19 27.32 2.27
CA ASN A 102 33.02 27.43 1.43
C ASN A 102 31.92 28.31 2.05
N ALA A 103 31.83 29.56 1.55
CA ALA A 103 30.86 30.56 1.99
C ALA A 103 29.37 30.21 1.81
N ALA A 104 29.06 29.07 1.18
CA ALA A 104 27.71 28.53 1.08
C ALA A 104 27.36 27.55 2.22
N ILE A 105 28.32 27.20 3.08
CA ILE A 105 28.18 26.25 4.18
C ILE A 105 28.44 27.01 5.48
N ASN A 106 27.38 27.54 6.10
CA ASN A 106 27.43 28.27 7.36
C ASN A 106 26.04 28.36 8.00
N PRO A 107 25.92 28.71 9.29
CA PRO A 107 24.64 28.80 10.00
C PRO A 107 23.55 29.71 9.43
N GLY A 108 23.90 30.62 8.51
CA GLY A 108 22.94 31.46 7.80
C GLY A 108 22.53 30.93 6.43
N ALA A 109 23.15 29.84 5.97
CA ALA A 109 22.86 29.25 4.68
C ALA A 109 21.47 28.62 4.65
N THR A 110 20.93 28.52 3.44
CA THR A 110 19.71 27.76 3.19
C THR A 110 20.13 26.39 2.70
N GLU A 111 19.51 25.34 3.24
CA GLU A 111 19.74 23.98 2.76
C GLU A 111 19.45 23.87 1.27
N VAL A 112 20.33 23.14 0.60
CA VAL A 112 20.15 22.68 -0.77
C VAL A 112 20.36 21.18 -0.78
N CYS A 113 19.60 20.48 -1.61
CA CYS A 113 19.70 19.04 -1.75
C CYS A 113 21.02 18.60 -2.42
N ASP A 114 22.10 18.59 -1.66
CA ASP A 114 23.43 18.15 -2.09
C ASP A 114 24.07 17.13 -1.15
N GLY A 115 23.35 16.72 -0.08
CA GLY A 115 23.84 15.76 0.90
C GLY A 115 24.82 16.36 1.90
N VAL A 116 24.90 17.70 1.97
CA VAL A 116 25.71 18.46 2.92
C VAL A 116 24.78 19.19 3.88
N ASP A 117 25.21 19.32 5.13
CA ASP A 117 24.59 20.22 6.12
C ASP A 117 25.03 21.64 5.79
N ASN A 118 24.29 22.35 4.93
CA ASN A 118 24.70 23.69 4.47
C ASN A 118 24.59 24.70 5.60
N ASN A 119 23.64 24.53 6.52
CA ASN A 119 23.36 25.47 7.60
C ASN A 119 23.99 25.09 8.94
N CYS A 120 24.88 24.10 8.95
CA CYS A 120 25.62 23.65 10.13
C CYS A 120 24.74 23.35 11.36
N ASP A 121 23.48 22.93 11.18
CA ASP A 121 22.56 22.64 12.29
C ASP A 121 22.62 21.17 12.78
N GLY A 122 23.42 20.34 12.08
CA GLY A 122 23.61 18.92 12.35
C GLY A 122 22.60 18.01 11.64
N LYS A 123 21.73 18.56 10.80
CA LYS A 123 20.87 17.82 9.87
C LYS A 123 21.36 18.03 8.44
N ILE A 124 21.02 17.08 7.58
CA ILE A 124 21.39 17.11 6.17
C ILE A 124 20.09 17.23 5.39
N ASP A 125 20.01 18.19 4.48
CA ASP A 125 18.91 18.40 3.56
C ASP A 125 17.53 18.46 4.27
N GLU A 126 17.40 19.16 5.41
CA GLU A 126 16.11 19.23 6.09
C GLU A 126 15.09 20.14 5.39
N GLY A 127 13.80 19.83 5.57
CA GLY A 127 12.70 20.58 4.93
C GLY A 127 12.40 20.15 3.49
N PHE A 128 13.06 19.09 3.01
CA PHE A 128 12.83 18.48 1.70
C PHE A 128 12.07 17.14 1.75
N ASP A 129 11.59 16.74 2.93
CA ASP A 129 10.71 15.58 3.19
C ASP A 129 9.49 16.12 3.97
N LEU A 130 8.43 16.50 3.25
CA LEU A 130 7.27 17.18 3.82
C LEU A 130 6.24 16.22 4.45
N ASP A 131 6.21 14.94 4.05
CA ASP A 131 5.31 13.95 4.63
C ASP A 131 5.94 13.01 5.68
N GLY A 132 7.27 13.01 5.79
CA GLY A 132 8.05 12.32 6.81
C GLY A 132 8.27 10.84 6.54
N ASP A 133 8.24 10.38 5.28
CA ASP A 133 8.46 8.98 4.91
C ASP A 133 9.94 8.60 4.76
N GLY A 134 10.84 9.59 4.81
CA GLY A 134 12.28 9.42 4.71
C GLY A 134 12.83 9.47 3.29
N PHE A 135 11.99 9.70 2.28
CA PHE A 135 12.36 10.10 0.94
C PHE A 135 12.16 11.62 0.84
N THR A 136 13.11 12.28 0.19
CA THR A 136 13.03 13.71 -0.06
C THR A 136 12.71 13.95 -1.53
N THR A 137 12.14 15.11 -1.86
CA THR A 137 12.05 15.61 -3.25
C THR A 137 13.34 15.41 -4.06
N CYS A 138 14.51 15.47 -3.43
CA CYS A 138 15.79 15.24 -4.11
C CYS A 138 16.28 13.79 -4.13
N ALA A 139 15.77 12.94 -3.25
CA ALA A 139 15.99 11.50 -3.31
C ALA A 139 15.09 10.80 -4.35
N GLY A 140 14.29 11.57 -5.10
CA GLY A 140 13.42 11.06 -6.17
C GLY A 140 11.97 10.92 -5.76
N ASP A 141 11.55 11.49 -4.62
CA ASP A 141 10.15 11.58 -4.27
C ASP A 141 9.38 12.45 -5.29
N CYS A 142 8.40 11.84 -5.94
CA CYS A 142 7.57 12.46 -6.96
C CYS A 142 6.29 13.11 -6.40
N ASP A 143 5.91 12.84 -5.15
CA ASP A 143 4.86 13.55 -4.41
C ASP A 143 5.20 13.62 -2.91
N ASP A 144 6.08 14.55 -2.56
CA ASP A 144 6.58 14.87 -1.21
C ASP A 144 5.49 15.25 -0.19
N THR A 145 4.22 15.30 -0.61
CA THR A 145 3.07 15.53 0.27
C THR A 145 2.35 14.25 0.67
N ASN A 146 2.78 13.10 0.16
CA ASN A 146 2.11 11.82 0.26
C ASN A 146 3.08 10.64 0.45
N ALA A 147 3.23 10.21 1.71
CA ALA A 147 4.12 9.12 2.16
C ALA A 147 3.88 7.73 1.53
N ALA A 148 2.86 7.60 0.67
CA ALA A 148 2.59 6.40 -0.11
C ALA A 148 3.12 6.46 -1.55
N ILE A 149 3.64 7.60 -1.98
CA ILE A 149 4.19 7.85 -3.31
C ILE A 149 5.66 8.24 -3.13
N ASN A 150 6.57 7.29 -3.32
CA ASN A 150 8.00 7.50 -3.15
C ASN A 150 8.79 6.35 -3.81
N PRO A 151 10.11 6.50 -4.05
CA PRO A 151 10.97 5.47 -4.65
C PRO A 151 10.96 4.08 -3.99
N GLY A 152 10.51 3.97 -2.74
CA GLY A 152 10.39 2.72 -2.01
C GLY A 152 8.99 2.13 -1.95
N ALA A 153 7.99 2.82 -2.51
CA ALA A 153 6.60 2.39 -2.48
C ALA A 153 6.36 1.19 -3.41
N THR A 154 5.27 0.48 -3.16
CA THR A 154 4.81 -0.59 -4.04
C THR A 154 3.79 -0.01 -5.00
N GLU A 155 3.98 -0.26 -6.29
CA GLU A 155 3.02 0.13 -7.31
C GLU A 155 1.69 -0.63 -7.15
N VAL A 156 0.58 0.10 -7.24
CA VAL A 156 -0.78 -0.42 -7.16
C VAL A 156 -1.64 0.10 -8.31
N CYS A 157 -2.73 -0.61 -8.61
CA CYS A 157 -3.68 -0.22 -9.65
C CYS A 157 -4.54 1.00 -9.27
N ASP A 158 -3.97 2.20 -9.27
CA ASP A 158 -4.66 3.46 -8.98
C ASP A 158 -4.44 4.59 -10.01
N GLY A 159 -3.64 4.33 -11.06
CA GLY A 159 -3.33 5.29 -12.11
C GLY A 159 -2.28 6.33 -11.73
N ILE A 160 -1.54 6.11 -10.64
CA ILE A 160 -0.44 6.96 -10.16
C ILE A 160 0.83 6.12 -10.14
N ASP A 161 1.95 6.71 -10.56
CA ASP A 161 3.29 6.16 -10.34
C ASP A 161 3.60 6.26 -8.84
N ASN A 162 3.29 5.21 -8.08
CA ASN A 162 3.50 5.21 -6.64
C ASN A 162 4.98 5.06 -6.30
N ASN A 163 5.74 4.31 -7.10
CA ASN A 163 7.14 4.01 -6.82
C ASN A 163 8.14 5.00 -7.45
N CYS A 164 7.64 6.05 -8.11
CA CYS A 164 8.40 7.12 -8.76
C CYS A 164 9.45 6.64 -9.78
N ASP A 165 9.24 5.49 -10.45
CA ASP A 165 10.18 4.94 -11.45
C ASP A 165 9.86 5.36 -12.89
N GLY A 166 8.75 6.09 -13.08
CA GLY A 166 8.26 6.61 -14.36
C GLY A 166 7.34 5.66 -15.12
N LEU A 167 7.00 4.50 -14.55
CA LEU A 167 6.01 3.55 -15.06
C LEU A 167 4.74 3.66 -14.20
N VAL A 168 3.59 3.39 -14.81
CA VAL A 168 2.28 3.50 -14.13
C VAL A 168 1.47 2.25 -14.39
N ASP A 169 0.83 1.73 -13.36
CA ASP A 169 -0.09 0.61 -13.44
C ASP A 169 0.50 -0.59 -14.22
N ASP A 170 -0.17 -1.05 -15.27
CA ASP A 170 0.19 -2.22 -16.10
C ASP A 170 1.50 -2.02 -16.89
N ASP A 171 2.02 -0.79 -16.99
CA ASP A 171 3.33 -0.51 -17.59
C ASP A 171 4.49 -0.81 -16.60
N ASP A 172 4.22 -0.92 -15.29
CA ASP A 172 5.22 -1.20 -14.26
C ASP A 172 5.35 -2.71 -13.97
N PRO A 173 6.56 -3.30 -14.10
CA PRO A 173 6.79 -4.71 -13.77
C PRO A 173 6.66 -5.06 -12.27
N GLY A 174 6.73 -4.08 -11.38
CA GLY A 174 6.64 -4.21 -9.92
C GLY A 174 5.21 -4.18 -9.37
N ILE A 175 4.21 -3.94 -10.22
CA ILE A 175 2.82 -3.74 -9.80
C ILE A 175 2.20 -4.91 -9.04
N THR A 176 1.39 -4.55 -8.05
CA THR A 176 0.57 -5.46 -7.26
C THR A 176 -0.91 -5.07 -7.32
N GLY A 177 -1.80 -6.03 -6.99
CA GLY A 177 -3.24 -5.77 -6.95
C GLY A 177 -3.99 -5.91 -8.28
N GLN A 178 -3.31 -6.33 -9.35
CA GLN A 178 -3.95 -6.66 -10.62
C GLN A 178 -5.05 -7.72 -10.46
N SER A 179 -6.12 -7.59 -11.26
CA SER A 179 -7.17 -8.61 -11.33
C SER A 179 -6.85 -9.64 -12.41
N THR A 180 -7.28 -10.88 -12.22
CA THR A 180 -7.25 -11.89 -13.27
C THR A 180 -8.43 -11.71 -14.20
N TRP A 181 -8.15 -11.60 -15.49
CA TRP A 181 -9.12 -11.51 -16.57
C TRP A 181 -8.97 -12.74 -17.47
N TYR A 182 -10.08 -13.24 -18.01
CA TYR A 182 -10.14 -14.45 -18.83
C TYR A 182 -10.58 -14.09 -20.25
N ALA A 183 -9.95 -14.69 -21.26
CA ALA A 183 -10.27 -14.40 -22.65
C ALA A 183 -11.72 -14.78 -22.95
N ASP A 184 -12.41 -13.91 -23.70
CA ASP A 184 -13.77 -14.09 -24.23
C ASP A 184 -13.64 -13.99 -25.75
N SER A 185 -13.22 -15.11 -26.34
CA SER A 185 -12.79 -15.22 -27.73
C SER A 185 -13.97 -15.26 -28.70
N ASP A 186 -15.13 -15.72 -28.23
CA ASP A 186 -16.35 -15.81 -29.03
C ASP A 186 -17.37 -14.69 -28.77
N GLY A 187 -17.21 -13.92 -27.69
CA GLY A 187 -17.92 -12.69 -27.42
C GLY A 187 -19.27 -12.88 -26.73
N ASP A 188 -19.48 -13.98 -26.01
CA ASP A 188 -20.73 -14.25 -25.27
C ASP A 188 -20.75 -13.71 -23.83
N GLY A 189 -19.59 -13.28 -23.32
CA GLY A 189 -19.41 -12.72 -21.99
C GLY A 189 -18.95 -13.71 -20.92
N TYR A 190 -18.66 -14.95 -21.28
CA TYR A 190 -18.01 -15.95 -20.43
C TYR A 190 -16.54 -16.12 -20.84
N GLY A 191 -15.69 -16.44 -19.86
CA GLY A 191 -14.25 -16.50 -20.08
C GLY A 191 -13.65 -17.91 -20.00
N ASP A 192 -12.63 -18.20 -20.80
CA ASP A 192 -11.87 -19.47 -20.75
C ASP A 192 -10.94 -19.53 -19.53
N PHE A 193 -11.12 -20.54 -18.67
CA PHE A 193 -10.26 -20.76 -17.50
C PHE A 193 -8.79 -21.05 -17.84
N ASN A 194 -8.49 -21.51 -19.06
CA ASN A 194 -7.13 -21.81 -19.51
C ASN A 194 -6.41 -20.59 -20.11
N ALA A 195 -7.14 -19.53 -20.45
CA ALA A 195 -6.61 -18.33 -21.08
C ALA A 195 -6.85 -17.11 -20.19
N SER A 196 -5.90 -16.82 -19.30
CA SER A 196 -5.99 -15.68 -18.39
C SER A 196 -4.79 -14.72 -18.49
N LEU A 197 -5.04 -13.48 -18.09
CA LEU A 197 -4.08 -12.38 -18.03
C LEU A 197 -4.30 -11.59 -16.73
N LEU A 198 -3.23 -11.05 -16.14
CA LEU A 198 -3.32 -10.06 -15.07
C LEU A 198 -3.33 -8.65 -15.68
N SER A 199 -4.24 -7.80 -15.23
CA SER A 199 -4.28 -6.38 -15.58
C SER A 199 -5.10 -5.58 -14.58
N CYS A 200 -4.77 -4.30 -14.39
CA CYS A 200 -5.49 -3.38 -13.53
C CYS A 200 -6.90 -3.07 -14.04
N ALA A 201 -7.07 -2.93 -15.35
CA ALA A 201 -8.35 -2.68 -15.99
C ALA A 201 -8.75 -3.86 -16.86
N GLN A 202 -10.05 -3.99 -17.19
CA GLN A 202 -10.52 -5.04 -18.10
C GLN A 202 -9.88 -4.87 -19.49
N PRO A 203 -9.06 -5.84 -19.95
CA PRO A 203 -8.53 -5.80 -21.31
C PRO A 203 -9.64 -6.03 -22.34
N ALA A 204 -9.46 -5.49 -23.54
CA ALA A 204 -10.41 -5.73 -24.63
C ALA A 204 -10.43 -7.23 -25.02
N GLY A 205 -11.63 -7.82 -25.08
CA GLY A 205 -11.80 -9.25 -25.38
C GLY A 205 -11.56 -10.18 -24.18
N TYR A 206 -11.62 -9.65 -22.95
CA TYR A 206 -11.53 -10.43 -21.72
C TYR A 206 -12.68 -10.10 -20.76
N VAL A 207 -13.05 -11.03 -19.88
CA VAL A 207 -14.09 -10.89 -18.84
C VAL A 207 -13.59 -11.38 -17.48
N ALA A 208 -14.32 -11.05 -16.41
CA ALA A 208 -13.89 -11.35 -15.02
C ALA A 208 -14.21 -12.78 -14.56
N ASN A 209 -15.13 -13.47 -15.25
CA ASN A 209 -15.49 -14.85 -14.95
C ASN A 209 -14.68 -15.83 -15.81
N ASN A 210 -14.61 -17.09 -15.41
CA ASN A 210 -13.85 -18.14 -16.07
C ASN A 210 -14.67 -19.41 -16.31
N THR A 211 -15.96 -19.23 -16.55
CA THR A 211 -16.93 -20.33 -16.51
C THR A 211 -17.29 -20.87 -17.89
N ASP A 212 -16.63 -20.40 -18.94
CA ASP A 212 -16.88 -20.87 -20.30
C ASP A 212 -16.38 -22.31 -20.49
N CYS A 213 -17.22 -23.17 -21.07
CA CYS A 213 -16.88 -24.53 -21.42
C CYS A 213 -16.47 -24.73 -22.90
N ASP A 214 -16.72 -23.76 -23.79
CA ASP A 214 -16.26 -23.76 -25.18
C ASP A 214 -16.01 -22.33 -25.70
N ASP A 215 -14.85 -21.75 -25.39
CA ASP A 215 -14.45 -20.40 -25.84
C ASP A 215 -13.97 -20.38 -27.32
N THR A 216 -14.55 -21.21 -28.20
CA THR A 216 -14.15 -21.25 -29.62
C THR A 216 -14.89 -20.18 -30.44
N PRO A 217 -14.18 -19.25 -31.11
CA PRO A 217 -14.81 -18.17 -31.87
C PRO A 217 -15.88 -18.66 -32.86
N GLY A 218 -17.12 -18.21 -32.65
CA GLY A 218 -18.26 -18.46 -33.52
C GLY A 218 -19.22 -19.52 -33.01
N SER A 219 -18.82 -20.79 -32.92
CA SER A 219 -19.70 -21.86 -32.40
C SER A 219 -19.77 -21.89 -30.88
N GLY A 220 -18.68 -21.49 -30.22
CA GLY A 220 -18.56 -21.44 -28.76
C GLY A 220 -19.58 -20.53 -28.10
N ALA A 221 -19.93 -19.40 -28.74
CA ALA A 221 -20.81 -18.37 -28.17
C ALA A 221 -22.26 -18.82 -27.85
N SER A 222 -22.60 -20.09 -28.13
CA SER A 222 -23.87 -20.72 -27.77
C SER A 222 -23.73 -21.84 -26.73
N ILE A 223 -22.51 -22.08 -26.23
CA ILE A 223 -22.08 -23.16 -25.36
C ILE A 223 -21.41 -22.50 -24.15
N HIS A 224 -22.23 -22.09 -23.20
CA HIS A 224 -21.81 -21.34 -22.02
C HIS A 224 -22.80 -21.55 -20.88
N PRO A 225 -22.42 -21.26 -19.62
CA PRO A 225 -23.33 -21.42 -18.49
C PRO A 225 -24.69 -20.75 -18.69
N GLY A 226 -25.75 -21.55 -18.56
CA GLY A 226 -27.13 -21.09 -18.73
C GLY A 226 -27.56 -20.82 -20.17
N ALA A 227 -26.82 -21.30 -21.17
CA ALA A 227 -27.32 -21.39 -22.54
C ALA A 227 -28.57 -22.29 -22.62
N THR A 228 -29.26 -22.26 -23.77
CA THR A 228 -30.43 -23.14 -23.97
C THR A 228 -30.00 -24.40 -24.67
N GLU A 229 -30.20 -25.52 -23.98
CA GLU A 229 -29.95 -26.87 -24.48
C GLU A 229 -30.67 -27.17 -25.81
N ILE A 230 -29.89 -27.65 -26.77
CA ILE A 230 -30.36 -28.22 -28.02
C ILE A 230 -30.40 -29.74 -27.84
N VAL A 231 -31.54 -30.18 -27.34
CA VAL A 231 -31.76 -31.56 -26.92
C VAL A 231 -31.27 -32.64 -27.90
N ASP A 232 -30.62 -33.66 -27.34
CA ASP A 232 -30.16 -34.89 -28.03
C ASP A 232 -29.15 -34.62 -29.18
N ASN A 233 -28.38 -33.53 -29.13
CA ASN A 233 -27.37 -33.21 -30.15
C ASN A 233 -25.93 -33.65 -29.79
N GLY A 234 -25.71 -34.13 -28.56
CA GLY A 234 -24.43 -34.59 -28.03
C GLY A 234 -23.50 -33.48 -27.53
N ILE A 235 -24.00 -32.25 -27.42
CA ILE A 235 -23.31 -31.07 -26.90
C ILE A 235 -24.04 -30.67 -25.60
N ASP A 236 -23.27 -30.30 -24.59
CA ASP A 236 -23.76 -29.71 -23.35
C ASP A 236 -23.60 -28.20 -23.52
N GLU A 237 -24.68 -27.52 -23.91
CA GLU A 237 -24.65 -26.10 -24.18
C GLU A 237 -24.61 -25.29 -22.89
N ASP A 238 -25.28 -25.73 -21.83
CA ASP A 238 -25.38 -24.95 -20.58
C ASP A 238 -24.28 -25.25 -19.55
N CYS A 239 -23.32 -26.10 -19.94
CA CYS A 239 -22.15 -26.52 -19.18
C CYS A 239 -22.51 -27.17 -17.83
N ASP A 240 -23.70 -27.80 -17.71
CA ASP A 240 -24.14 -28.46 -16.48
C ASP A 240 -23.63 -29.92 -16.33
N GLY A 241 -22.99 -30.42 -17.39
CA GLY A 241 -22.40 -31.76 -17.48
C GLY A 241 -23.29 -32.79 -18.19
N GLU A 242 -24.47 -32.42 -18.67
CA GLU A 242 -25.43 -33.33 -19.29
C GLU A 242 -26.13 -32.70 -20.53
N ASP A 243 -26.06 -33.37 -21.69
CA ASP A 243 -26.92 -33.05 -22.85
C ASP A 243 -28.38 -33.40 -22.50
N GLN A 244 -29.25 -32.39 -22.47
CA GLN A 244 -30.65 -32.59 -22.11
C GLN A 244 -31.38 -33.43 -23.14
N THR A 245 -31.92 -34.57 -22.72
CA THR A 245 -32.74 -35.40 -23.63
C THR A 245 -34.20 -34.96 -23.67
N THR A 246 -34.88 -35.21 -24.79
CA THR A 246 -36.35 -35.00 -24.97
C THR A 246 -37.25 -35.76 -23.98
N LEU A 247 -36.67 -36.60 -23.12
CA LEU A 247 -37.36 -37.44 -22.15
C LEU A 247 -37.13 -37.06 -20.69
N ASN A 248 -36.49 -35.92 -20.40
CA ASN A 248 -36.32 -35.49 -19.01
C ASN A 248 -37.67 -34.98 -18.45
N THR A 249 -38.51 -35.91 -17.98
CA THR A 249 -39.38 -35.65 -16.84
C THR A 249 -38.47 -35.32 -15.67
N ASP A 250 -38.67 -34.19 -14.99
CA ASP A 250 -38.15 -33.91 -13.65
C ASP A 250 -37.98 -35.23 -12.89
N ASN A 251 -36.76 -35.77 -12.90
CA ASN A 251 -36.52 -37.14 -12.52
C ASN A 251 -36.43 -37.13 -11.00
N PHE A 252 -37.59 -37.07 -10.36
CA PHE A 252 -37.70 -37.44 -8.97
C PHE A 252 -37.33 -38.92 -8.92
N ASP A 253 -36.09 -39.22 -8.54
CA ASP A 253 -35.61 -40.58 -8.35
C ASP A 253 -36.48 -41.27 -7.29
N LEU A 254 -37.49 -42.00 -7.77
CA LEU A 254 -38.32 -42.91 -7.00
C LEU A 254 -37.86 -44.34 -7.25
N SER A 255 -36.54 -44.58 -7.23
CA SER A 255 -35.94 -45.90 -7.10
C SER A 255 -36.55 -46.63 -5.87
N GLY A 256 -37.64 -47.35 -6.10
CA GLY A 256 -38.42 -48.01 -5.05
C GLY A 256 -39.94 -47.91 -5.19
N LEU A 257 -40.47 -47.10 -6.10
CA LEU A 257 -41.90 -47.14 -6.45
C LEU A 257 -42.17 -48.22 -7.49
N PHE A 258 -42.97 -49.21 -7.10
CA PHE A 258 -43.45 -50.24 -8.03
C PHE A 258 -44.93 -50.54 -7.79
N ILE A 259 -45.60 -51.01 -8.84
CA ILE A 259 -47.03 -51.25 -8.86
C ILE A 259 -47.27 -52.73 -9.12
N THR A 260 -48.05 -53.38 -8.26
CA THR A 260 -48.33 -54.81 -8.36
C THR A 260 -49.76 -55.14 -7.88
N PRO A 261 -50.46 -56.11 -8.49
CA PRO A 261 -50.06 -56.83 -9.70
C PRO A 261 -50.10 -55.92 -10.93
N ASN A 262 -49.23 -56.18 -11.91
CA ASN A 262 -49.28 -55.58 -13.24
C ASN A 262 -48.68 -56.58 -14.23
N PRO A 263 -49.50 -57.30 -15.03
CA PRO A 263 -50.90 -57.04 -15.32
C PRO A 263 -51.87 -57.23 -14.14
N PHE A 264 -52.98 -56.48 -14.11
CA PHE A 264 -53.96 -56.47 -13.00
C PHE A 264 -55.37 -56.87 -13.45
N GLN A 265 -56.23 -57.28 -12.49
CA GLN A 265 -57.64 -57.61 -12.73
C GLN A 265 -58.58 -56.59 -12.07
N GLU A 266 -58.60 -56.53 -10.75
CA GLU A 266 -59.58 -55.72 -9.98
C GLU A 266 -58.94 -54.63 -9.11
N MET A 267 -57.66 -54.80 -8.76
CA MET A 267 -56.95 -53.90 -7.85
C MET A 267 -55.45 -53.85 -8.17
N ILE A 268 -54.81 -52.76 -7.76
CA ILE A 268 -53.36 -52.59 -7.77
C ILE A 268 -52.91 -52.01 -6.44
N THR A 269 -51.71 -52.36 -6.01
CA THR A 269 -51.01 -51.75 -4.88
C THR A 269 -49.80 -50.99 -5.41
N ILE A 270 -49.71 -49.72 -5.07
CA ILE A 270 -48.55 -48.87 -5.33
C ILE A 270 -47.69 -48.89 -4.07
N TYR A 271 -46.49 -49.45 -4.16
CA TYR A 271 -45.50 -49.41 -3.09
C TYR A 271 -44.69 -48.12 -3.20
N LEU A 272 -44.46 -47.48 -2.06
CA LEU A 272 -43.79 -46.19 -1.94
C LEU A 272 -42.64 -46.31 -0.94
N PRO A 273 -41.52 -45.59 -1.11
CA PRO A 273 -40.51 -45.44 -0.08
C PRO A 273 -41.12 -44.98 1.25
N LEU A 274 -40.61 -45.49 2.38
CA LEU A 274 -41.17 -45.23 3.71
C LEU A 274 -41.22 -43.75 4.09
N GLN A 275 -40.33 -42.93 3.52
CA GLN A 275 -40.31 -41.48 3.71
C GLN A 275 -41.61 -40.77 3.27
N PHE A 276 -42.37 -41.40 2.36
CA PHE A 276 -43.63 -40.86 1.87
C PHE A 276 -44.85 -41.44 2.59
N ASN A 277 -44.68 -42.10 3.73
CA ASN A 277 -45.81 -42.61 4.52
C ASN A 277 -46.67 -41.45 5.05
N SER A 278 -47.98 -41.64 5.13
CA SER A 278 -48.94 -40.60 5.55
C SER A 278 -48.99 -39.35 4.67
N SER A 279 -48.53 -39.44 3.41
CA SER A 279 -48.55 -38.34 2.44
C SER A 279 -49.72 -38.48 1.46
N ASN A 280 -50.19 -37.36 0.90
CA ASN A 280 -51.29 -37.36 -0.07
C ASN A 280 -50.76 -37.42 -1.51
N PHE A 281 -51.36 -38.28 -2.32
CA PHE A 281 -51.03 -38.49 -3.71
C PHE A 281 -52.28 -38.35 -4.58
N GLU A 282 -52.17 -37.61 -5.67
CA GLU A 282 -53.16 -37.59 -6.75
C GLU A 282 -52.78 -38.66 -7.77
N ILE A 283 -53.71 -39.55 -8.06
CA ILE A 283 -53.52 -40.67 -8.96
C ILE A 283 -54.49 -40.53 -10.12
N LYS A 284 -53.94 -40.45 -11.32
CA LYS A 284 -54.69 -40.33 -12.56
C LYS A 284 -54.39 -41.52 -13.47
N ILE A 285 -55.41 -42.15 -14.04
CA ILE A 285 -55.25 -43.20 -15.05
C ILE A 285 -55.81 -42.70 -16.38
N PHE A 286 -55.06 -42.92 -17.45
CA PHE A 286 -55.41 -42.54 -18.82
C PHE A 286 -55.46 -43.79 -19.71
N ASP A 287 -56.42 -43.84 -20.62
CA ASP A 287 -56.43 -44.84 -21.69
C ASP A 287 -55.45 -44.50 -22.83
N LEU A 288 -55.29 -45.40 -23.80
CA LEU A 288 -54.38 -45.20 -24.94
C LEU A 288 -54.75 -44.01 -25.84
N ASN A 289 -55.99 -43.52 -25.76
CA ASN A 289 -56.43 -42.33 -26.50
C ASN A 289 -56.18 -41.04 -25.69
N GLY A 290 -55.54 -41.14 -24.52
CA GLY A 290 -55.24 -40.02 -23.63
C GLY A 290 -56.44 -39.56 -22.81
N ARG A 291 -57.58 -40.28 -22.81
CA ARG A 291 -58.74 -39.92 -21.99
C ARG A 291 -58.51 -40.33 -20.54
N LEU A 292 -58.77 -39.41 -19.62
CA LEU A 292 -58.73 -39.63 -18.18
C LEU A 292 -59.88 -40.55 -17.76
N VAL A 293 -59.57 -41.71 -17.19
CA VAL A 293 -60.54 -42.72 -16.75
C VAL A 293 -60.65 -42.82 -15.22
N ILE A 294 -59.59 -42.44 -14.49
CA ILE A 294 -59.60 -42.36 -13.01
C ILE A 294 -58.87 -41.08 -12.60
N ASP A 295 -59.41 -40.39 -11.59
CA ASP A 295 -58.80 -39.23 -10.94
C ASP A 295 -59.17 -39.23 -9.45
N GLU A 296 -58.25 -39.69 -8.62
CA GLU A 296 -58.51 -39.93 -7.20
C GLU A 296 -57.34 -39.46 -6.33
N ILE A 297 -57.63 -38.97 -5.13
CA ILE A 297 -56.63 -38.59 -4.14
C ILE A 297 -56.57 -39.66 -3.05
N HIS A 298 -55.37 -40.22 -2.85
CA HIS A 298 -55.11 -41.26 -1.87
C HIS A 298 -54.06 -40.82 -0.86
N LYS A 299 -54.23 -41.25 0.39
CA LYS A 299 -53.23 -41.10 1.43
C LYS A 299 -52.45 -42.40 1.59
N SER A 300 -51.13 -42.34 1.49
CA SER A 300 -50.26 -43.51 1.69
C SER A 300 -50.34 -44.00 3.15
N ARG A 301 -50.32 -45.33 3.33
CA ARG A 301 -50.30 -45.99 4.64
C ARG A 301 -49.32 -47.15 4.62
N ASN A 302 -48.39 -47.19 5.57
CA ASN A 302 -47.34 -48.20 5.68
C ASN A 302 -46.52 -48.37 4.38
N GLY A 303 -46.20 -47.25 3.71
CA GLY A 303 -45.43 -47.27 2.46
C GLY A 303 -46.19 -47.85 1.27
N LYS A 304 -47.53 -47.85 1.29
CA LYS A 304 -48.35 -48.30 0.16
C LYS A 304 -49.63 -47.50 -0.03
N ILE A 305 -50.18 -47.59 -1.25
CA ILE A 305 -51.53 -47.15 -1.62
C ILE A 305 -52.21 -48.33 -2.30
N ASP A 306 -53.32 -48.79 -1.73
CA ASP A 306 -54.15 -49.85 -2.30
C ASP A 306 -55.29 -49.21 -3.09
N MET A 307 -55.32 -49.42 -4.42
CA MET A 307 -56.39 -48.97 -5.30
C MET A 307 -57.30 -50.15 -5.65
N THR A 308 -58.59 -50.00 -5.38
CA THR A 308 -59.63 -51.01 -5.64
C THR A 308 -60.69 -50.44 -6.58
N GLY A 309 -61.59 -51.26 -7.10
CA GLY A 309 -62.64 -50.79 -8.02
C GLY A 309 -62.18 -50.60 -9.46
N LEU A 310 -61.02 -51.16 -9.82
CA LEU A 310 -60.48 -51.12 -11.18
C LEU A 310 -61.10 -52.19 -12.09
N ASP A 311 -62.02 -53.02 -11.57
CA ASP A 311 -62.81 -54.02 -12.28
C ASP A 311 -63.63 -53.41 -13.43
N LYS A 312 -64.01 -52.13 -13.31
CA LYS A 312 -64.78 -51.39 -14.31
C LYS A 312 -64.00 -50.98 -15.56
N LEU A 313 -62.67 -51.02 -15.52
CA LEU A 313 -61.83 -50.70 -16.68
C LEU A 313 -61.93 -51.81 -17.74
N GLU A 314 -61.85 -51.49 -19.01
CA GLU A 314 -61.78 -52.51 -20.08
C GLU A 314 -60.39 -53.16 -20.10
N ALA A 315 -60.28 -54.38 -20.62
CA ALA A 315 -59.00 -55.06 -20.81
C ALA A 315 -58.18 -54.34 -21.88
N ALA A 316 -57.26 -53.49 -21.44
CA ALA A 316 -56.41 -52.65 -22.29
C ALA A 316 -55.15 -52.20 -21.54
N PRO A 317 -54.13 -51.69 -22.25
CA PRO A 317 -53.06 -50.91 -21.65
C PRO A 317 -53.56 -49.53 -21.20
N TYR A 318 -53.04 -49.06 -20.07
CA TYR A 318 -53.31 -47.73 -19.51
C TYR A 318 -52.00 -47.06 -19.07
N PHE A 319 -52.02 -45.75 -18.90
CA PHE A 319 -50.96 -44.99 -18.25
C PHE A 319 -51.45 -44.47 -16.91
N ILE A 320 -50.67 -44.70 -15.85
CA ILE A 320 -50.94 -44.15 -14.52
C ILE A 320 -49.94 -43.01 -14.26
N ARG A 321 -50.45 -41.85 -13.83
CA ARG A 321 -49.67 -40.72 -13.31
C ARG A 321 -49.92 -40.61 -11.82
N ILE A 322 -48.86 -40.62 -11.03
CA ILE A 322 -48.89 -40.50 -9.57
C ILE A 322 -48.20 -39.19 -9.22
N THR A 323 -48.89 -38.29 -8.52
CA THR A 323 -48.40 -36.95 -8.18
C THR A 323 -48.45 -36.74 -6.68
N HIS A 324 -47.32 -36.42 -6.05
CA HIS A 324 -47.28 -36.06 -4.63
C HIS A 324 -47.87 -34.66 -4.44
N LYS A 325 -48.87 -34.49 -3.55
CA LYS A 325 -49.61 -33.22 -3.44
C LYS A 325 -48.77 -32.06 -2.91
N ASP A 326 -47.80 -32.34 -2.05
CA ASP A 326 -47.01 -31.31 -1.37
C ASP A 326 -45.81 -30.90 -2.21
N SER A 327 -44.97 -31.85 -2.63
CA SER A 327 -43.78 -31.55 -3.45
C SER A 327 -44.07 -31.34 -4.94
N LYS A 328 -45.28 -31.67 -5.40
CA LYS A 328 -45.67 -31.70 -6.83
C LYS A 328 -44.89 -32.68 -7.71
N ALA A 329 -44.00 -33.50 -7.13
CA ALA A 329 -43.28 -34.54 -7.84
C ALA A 329 -44.25 -35.50 -8.54
N THR A 330 -43.95 -35.85 -9.79
CA THR A 330 -44.80 -36.74 -10.59
C THR A 330 -44.01 -37.93 -11.14
N ILE A 331 -44.69 -39.06 -11.30
CA ILE A 331 -44.15 -40.23 -12.00
C ILE A 331 -45.23 -40.85 -12.87
N GLN A 332 -44.84 -41.37 -14.03
CA GLN A 332 -45.72 -42.10 -14.93
C GLN A 332 -45.27 -43.55 -15.10
N LYS A 333 -46.22 -44.48 -15.08
CA LYS A 333 -45.98 -45.90 -15.34
C LYS A 333 -47.05 -46.45 -16.28
N LYS A 334 -46.75 -47.57 -16.94
CA LYS A 334 -47.70 -48.31 -17.77
C LYS A 334 -48.39 -49.39 -16.93
N LEU A 335 -49.71 -49.50 -17.07
CA LEU A 335 -50.51 -50.59 -16.52
C LEU A 335 -51.11 -51.43 -17.65
N VAL A 336 -51.30 -52.72 -17.40
CA VAL A 336 -51.98 -53.62 -18.33
C VAL A 336 -53.11 -54.31 -17.59
N LYS A 337 -54.35 -54.11 -18.06
CA LYS A 337 -55.49 -54.91 -17.63
C LYS A 337 -55.71 -56.07 -18.58
N TYR A 338 -55.94 -57.27 -18.04
CA TYR A 338 -56.23 -58.48 -18.80
C TYR A 338 -57.51 -59.16 -18.30
#